data_AF-A0A8T5ZKN2-F1
#
_entry.id   AF-A0A8T5ZKN2-F1
#
_cell.length_a   1.000
_cell.length_b   1.000
_cell.length_c   1.000
_cell.angle_alpha   90.00
_cell.angle_beta   90.00
_cell.angle_gamma   90.00
#
_symmetry.space_group_name_H-M   'P 1'
#
loop_
_entity.id
_entity.type
_entity.pdbx_description
1 polymer ?
#
loop_
_entity_poly.entity_id
_entity_poly.type
_entity_poly.pdbx_seq_one_letter_code
_entity_poly.pdbx_strand_id
1 'polypeptide(L)'
;QQRHRTKNIPFLAVDNPADSAVEAVRALRTSLHFAMMETENNILMITGATPDSGKTFVSSTLAAVIAQSDQKVLFIDADLRRGYSHNLFTVSNEHGLSEYLAGKDELNKVIQHFGKGGFDVITRGQVPPNPSELLMRDRMRQLLEWANDHYDLVIVDTPPMLAVSDAAVVGRSVGTSLLVARFGLNTAKEVSLSMQRLEQAGVNIKGAILNGVIKRASTAYSYGYNYYGYSYSEKE
;
A
#
# COMPACT_ATOMS: atom_id res chain seq x y z
N GLN A 1 -0.95 -25.93 3.25
CA GLN A 1 -0.80 -24.46 3.39
C GLN A 1 0.33 -24.02 2.46
N GLN A 2 0.01 -23.42 1.31
CA GLN A 2 1.04 -22.84 0.44
C GLN A 2 1.66 -21.63 1.15
N ARG A 3 2.96 -21.68 1.44
CA ARG A 3 3.68 -20.53 2.02
C ARG A 3 3.69 -19.40 1.00
N HIS A 4 3.24 -18.20 1.41
CA HIS A 4 3.34 -16.98 0.61
C HIS A 4 4.81 -16.76 0.21
N ARG A 5 5.11 -16.76 -1.08
CA ARG A 5 6.48 -16.56 -1.59
C ARG A 5 6.81 -15.07 -1.42
N THR A 6 7.79 -14.76 -0.59
CA THR A 6 8.19 -13.38 -0.27
C THR A 6 9.52 -12.97 -0.89
N LYS A 7 10.24 -13.90 -1.54
CA LYS A 7 11.55 -13.68 -2.16
C LYS A 7 11.54 -14.00 -3.66
N ASN A 8 12.33 -13.25 -4.42
CA ASN A 8 12.48 -13.37 -5.88
C ASN A 8 11.13 -13.26 -6.61
N ILE A 9 10.32 -12.30 -6.19
CA ILE A 9 9.06 -11.97 -6.86
C ILE A 9 9.40 -10.92 -7.93
N PRO A 10 8.99 -11.12 -9.20
CA PRO A 10 9.09 -10.08 -10.21
C PRO A 10 8.38 -8.80 -9.76
N PHE A 11 9.02 -7.66 -9.95
CA PHE A 11 8.44 -6.37 -9.65
C PHE A 11 7.75 -5.85 -10.92
N LEU A 12 6.49 -6.26 -11.12
CA LEU A 12 5.77 -6.12 -12.39
C LEU A 12 5.77 -4.70 -12.96
N ALA A 13 5.72 -3.66 -12.11
CA ALA A 13 5.74 -2.26 -12.56
C ALA A 13 6.94 -1.91 -13.45
N VAL A 14 8.04 -2.65 -13.32
CA VAL A 14 9.30 -2.45 -14.05
C VAL A 14 9.61 -3.65 -14.93
N ASP A 15 9.39 -4.87 -14.43
CA ASP A 15 9.73 -6.11 -15.16
C ASP A 15 8.75 -6.44 -16.29
N ASN A 16 7.48 -6.03 -16.15
CA ASN A 16 6.47 -6.17 -17.19
C ASN A 16 5.52 -4.95 -17.18
N PRO A 17 5.99 -3.75 -17.59
CA PRO A 17 5.21 -2.52 -17.45
C PRO A 17 3.89 -2.51 -18.24
N ALA A 18 3.77 -3.33 -19.28
CA ALA A 18 2.57 -3.48 -20.09
C ALA A 18 1.56 -4.51 -19.53
N ASP A 19 1.84 -5.10 -18.36
CA ASP A 19 0.91 -6.02 -17.70
C ASP A 19 -0.42 -5.32 -17.40
N SER A 20 -1.53 -6.00 -17.66
CA SER A 20 -2.87 -5.49 -17.38
C SER A 20 -3.08 -5.07 -15.92
N ALA A 21 -2.37 -5.68 -14.96
CA ALA A 21 -2.40 -5.28 -13.56
C ALA A 21 -1.71 -3.92 -13.35
N VAL A 22 -0.63 -3.63 -14.08
CA VAL A 22 0.06 -2.33 -14.03
C VAL A 22 -0.80 -1.26 -14.68
N GLU A 23 -1.47 -1.55 -15.80
CA GLU A 23 -2.44 -0.63 -16.41
C GLU A 23 -3.61 -0.30 -15.48
N ALA A 24 -4.15 -1.29 -14.75
CA ALA A 24 -5.17 -1.05 -13.73
C ALA A 24 -4.67 -0.13 -12.60
N VAL A 25 -3.39 -0.23 -12.23
CA VAL A 25 -2.75 0.68 -11.26
C VAL A 25 -2.50 2.07 -11.86
N ARG A 26 -2.21 2.20 -13.16
CA ARG A 26 -2.17 3.51 -13.85
C ARG A 26 -3.53 4.20 -13.81
N ALA A 27 -4.62 3.44 -14.02
CA ALA A 27 -5.98 3.96 -13.86
C ALA A 27 -6.26 4.37 -12.40
N LEU A 28 -5.80 3.58 -11.42
CA LEU A 28 -5.89 3.94 -10.00
C LEU A 28 -5.16 5.26 -9.70
N ARG A 29 -3.96 5.48 -10.24
CA ARG A 29 -3.23 6.75 -10.08
C ARG A 29 -4.08 7.94 -10.53
N THR A 30 -4.74 7.85 -11.69
CA THR A 30 -5.61 8.93 -12.20
C THR A 30 -6.78 9.20 -11.26
N SER A 31 -7.48 8.15 -10.80
CA SER A 31 -8.57 8.31 -9.82
C SER A 31 -8.08 8.91 -8.50
N LEU A 32 -6.89 8.49 -8.06
CA LEU A 32 -6.27 8.97 -6.83
C LEU A 32 -5.88 10.45 -6.92
N HIS A 33 -5.36 10.90 -8.08
CA HIS A 33 -5.04 12.30 -8.31
C HIS A 33 -6.25 13.19 -7.99
N PHE A 34 -7.43 12.88 -8.52
CA PHE A 34 -8.66 13.62 -8.22
C PHE A 34 -9.12 13.45 -6.77
N ALA A 35 -9.02 12.25 -6.20
CA ALA A 35 -9.43 12.00 -4.81
C ALA A 35 -8.57 12.76 -3.79
N MET A 36 -7.31 13.06 -4.13
CA MET A 36 -6.34 13.76 -3.29
C MET A 36 -6.31 15.28 -3.50
N MET A 37 -7.01 15.83 -4.50
CA MET A 37 -7.05 17.29 -4.71
C MET A 37 -7.68 18.06 -3.54
N GLU A 38 -8.58 17.42 -2.79
CA GLU A 38 -9.32 18.02 -1.68
C GLU A 38 -8.83 17.55 -0.29
N THR A 39 -7.68 16.88 -0.23
CA THR A 39 -7.18 16.27 1.02
C THR A 39 -6.18 17.17 1.73
N GLU A 40 -6.17 17.10 3.06
CA GLU A 40 -5.36 17.97 3.91
C GLU A 40 -3.85 17.71 3.81
N ASN A 41 -3.45 16.50 3.40
CA ASN A 41 -2.06 16.09 3.26
C ASN A 41 -1.89 15.08 2.12
N ASN A 42 -0.64 14.86 1.69
CA ASN A 42 -0.28 13.96 0.60
C ASN A 42 -0.01 12.51 1.05
N ILE A 43 -0.60 12.10 2.18
CA ILE A 43 -0.34 10.79 2.77
C ILE A 43 -1.50 9.85 2.46
N LEU A 44 -1.18 8.78 1.75
CA LEU A 44 -2.08 7.69 1.38
C LEU A 44 -1.81 6.46 2.24
N MET A 45 -2.78 6.03 3.02
CA MET A 45 -2.77 4.70 3.63
C MET A 45 -3.40 3.67 2.70
N ILE A 46 -2.73 2.54 2.53
CA ILE A 46 -3.30 1.34 1.90
C ILE A 46 -3.36 0.24 2.96
N THR A 47 -4.56 -0.29 3.18
CA THR A 47 -4.80 -1.43 4.07
C THR A 47 -5.60 -2.51 3.33
N GLY A 48 -5.68 -3.70 3.91
CA GLY A 48 -6.50 -4.80 3.40
C GLY A 48 -7.61 -5.17 4.36
N ALA A 49 -8.71 -5.74 3.88
CA ALA A 49 -9.74 -6.27 4.78
C ALA A 49 -9.18 -7.45 5.60
N THR A 50 -8.54 -8.40 4.92
CA THR A 50 -7.93 -9.60 5.53
C THR A 50 -6.50 -9.82 5.00
N PRO A 51 -5.72 -10.73 5.63
CA PRO A 51 -4.43 -11.15 5.09
C PRO A 51 -4.52 -11.66 3.65
N ASP A 52 -3.41 -11.53 2.91
CA ASP A 52 -3.29 -11.99 1.51
C ASP A 52 -4.29 -11.34 0.53
N SER A 53 -4.81 -10.16 0.86
CA SER A 53 -5.61 -9.31 -0.04
C SER A 53 -4.81 -8.73 -1.23
N GLY A 54 -3.47 -8.75 -1.12
CA GLY A 54 -2.55 -8.17 -2.10
C GLY A 54 -2.32 -6.67 -1.94
N LYS A 55 -2.60 -6.13 -0.75
CA LYS A 55 -2.33 -4.72 -0.39
C LYS A 55 -0.91 -4.26 -0.76
N THR A 56 0.12 -5.05 -0.41
CA THR A 56 1.53 -4.69 -0.65
C THR A 56 1.88 -4.72 -2.14
N PHE A 57 1.22 -5.57 -2.93
CA PHE A 57 1.36 -5.55 -4.39
C PHE A 57 0.79 -4.25 -4.96
N VAL A 58 -0.43 -3.88 -4.55
CA VAL A 58 -1.09 -2.65 -5.01
C VAL A 58 -0.30 -1.41 -4.59
N SER A 59 0.09 -1.31 -3.31
CA SER A 59 0.79 -0.14 -2.78
C SER A 59 2.18 0.04 -3.40
N SER A 60 2.95 -1.03 -3.56
CA SER A 60 4.29 -0.95 -4.18
C SER A 60 4.26 -0.68 -5.68
N THR A 61 3.31 -1.27 -6.41
CA THR A 61 3.12 -1.00 -7.85
C THR A 61 2.69 0.44 -8.06
N LEU A 62 1.79 0.95 -7.22
CA LEU A 62 1.35 2.34 -7.26
C LEU A 62 2.52 3.30 -6.99
N ALA A 63 3.37 3.01 -6.01
CA ALA A 63 4.58 3.79 -5.73
C ALA A 63 5.47 3.93 -6.97
N ALA A 64 5.76 2.80 -7.65
CA ALA A 64 6.57 2.80 -8.87
C ALA A 64 5.93 3.58 -10.01
N VAL A 65 4.63 3.36 -10.26
CA VAL A 65 3.89 4.04 -11.35
C VAL A 65 3.84 5.56 -11.15
N ILE A 66 3.80 6.01 -9.90
CA ILE A 66 3.82 7.44 -9.56
C ILE A 66 5.24 8.00 -9.66
N ALA A 67 6.24 7.29 -9.16
CA ALA A 67 7.64 7.68 -9.27
C ALA A 67 8.12 7.81 -10.73
N GLN A 68 7.62 6.96 -11.63
CA GLN A 68 7.86 7.04 -13.08
C GLN A 68 7.32 8.33 -13.73
N SER A 69 6.53 9.13 -13.00
CA SER A 69 5.98 10.41 -13.45
C SER A 69 6.73 11.60 -12.82
N ASP A 70 8.02 11.41 -12.51
CA ASP A 70 8.92 12.39 -11.90
C ASP A 70 8.47 12.94 -10.54
N GLN A 71 7.65 12.18 -9.81
CA GLN A 71 7.21 12.52 -8.46
C GLN A 71 8.11 11.85 -7.41
N LYS A 72 8.47 12.60 -6.37
CA LYS A 72 9.15 12.07 -5.19
C LYS A 72 8.17 11.27 -4.35
N VAL A 73 8.36 9.95 -4.28
CA VAL A 73 7.51 9.04 -3.52
C VAL A 73 8.26 8.43 -2.34
N LEU A 74 7.63 8.41 -1.18
CA LEU A 74 8.08 7.63 -0.02
C LEU A 74 7.12 6.48 0.24
N PHE A 75 7.65 5.25 0.27
CA PHE A 75 6.92 4.07 0.70
C PHE A 75 7.29 3.71 2.15
N ILE A 76 6.30 3.56 3.03
CA ILE A 76 6.50 3.17 4.43
C ILE A 76 5.80 1.83 4.69
N ASP A 77 6.54 0.82 5.08
CA ASP A 77 5.99 -0.47 5.53
C ASP A 77 5.64 -0.41 7.02
N ALA A 78 4.39 -0.04 7.30
CA ALA A 78 3.84 0.02 8.65
C ALA A 78 3.28 -1.34 9.13
N ASP A 79 3.45 -2.43 8.37
CA ASP A 79 3.21 -3.78 8.84
C ASP A 79 4.43 -4.30 9.64
N LEU A 80 4.58 -3.77 10.85
CA LEU A 80 5.65 -4.15 11.79
C LEU A 80 5.63 -5.64 12.20
N ARG A 81 4.56 -6.38 11.85
CA ARG A 81 4.37 -7.79 12.21
C ARG A 81 4.84 -8.72 11.10
N ARG A 82 4.34 -8.50 9.89
CA ARG A 82 4.51 -9.41 8.73
C ARG A 82 4.93 -8.70 7.45
N GLY A 83 5.22 -7.40 7.51
CA GLY A 83 5.76 -6.61 6.41
C GLY A 83 6.98 -7.28 5.77
N TYR A 84 6.98 -7.32 4.44
CA TYR A 84 7.99 -7.99 3.65
C TYR A 84 8.46 -7.13 2.47
N SER A 85 8.14 -5.84 2.46
CA SER A 85 8.55 -4.89 1.43
C SER A 85 10.06 -4.90 1.18
N HIS A 86 10.87 -5.03 2.23
CA HIS A 86 12.33 -5.16 2.13
C HIS A 86 12.77 -6.33 1.25
N ASN A 87 12.06 -7.47 1.27
CA ASN A 87 12.37 -8.60 0.39
C ASN A 87 11.93 -8.34 -1.05
N LEU A 88 10.83 -7.61 -1.24
CA LEU A 88 10.32 -7.22 -2.56
C LEU A 88 11.29 -6.23 -3.25
N PHE A 89 11.80 -5.28 -2.48
CA PHE A 89 12.69 -4.22 -2.96
C PHE A 89 14.17 -4.61 -2.89
N THR A 90 14.50 -5.75 -2.28
CA THR A 90 15.90 -6.22 -2.10
C THR A 90 16.76 -5.19 -1.35
N VAL A 91 16.18 -4.53 -0.34
CA VAL A 91 16.85 -3.55 0.53
C VAL A 91 17.06 -4.09 1.95
N SER A 92 17.90 -3.42 2.75
CA SER A 92 18.15 -3.85 4.13
C SER A 92 16.92 -3.65 5.02
N ASN A 93 16.74 -4.54 6.00
CA ASN A 93 15.70 -4.45 7.03
C ASN A 93 16.31 -4.41 8.45
N GLU A 94 17.59 -4.03 8.54
CA GLU A 94 18.29 -3.85 9.83
C GLU A 94 17.87 -2.56 10.53
N HIS A 95 17.64 -1.51 9.74
CA HIS A 95 17.20 -0.18 10.20
C HIS A 95 15.91 0.18 9.47
N GLY A 96 14.80 0.22 10.20
CA GLY A 96 13.49 0.55 9.64
C GLY A 96 12.58 1.27 10.62
N LEU A 97 11.28 1.21 10.34
CA LEU A 97 10.26 1.92 11.08
C LEU A 97 10.26 1.54 12.57
N SER A 98 10.43 0.26 12.91
CA SER A 98 10.51 -0.19 14.31
C SER A 98 11.65 0.48 15.07
N GLU A 99 12.85 0.56 14.51
CA GLU A 99 14.01 1.17 15.16
C GLU A 99 13.83 2.68 15.32
N TYR A 100 13.31 3.35 14.29
CA TYR A 100 13.00 4.78 14.36
C TYR A 100 11.94 5.08 15.42
N LEU A 101 10.82 4.36 15.45
CA LEU A 101 9.75 4.56 16.44
C LEU A 101 10.20 4.21 17.86
N ALA A 102 11.15 3.28 17.99
CA ALA A 102 11.80 2.96 19.25
C ALA A 102 12.78 4.03 19.73
N GLY A 103 13.15 4.99 18.88
CA GLY A 103 14.18 6.01 19.15
C GLY A 103 15.60 5.49 19.09
N LYS A 104 15.83 4.35 18.41
CA LYS A 104 17.16 3.73 18.26
C LYS A 104 17.92 4.27 17.07
N ASP A 105 17.20 4.61 16.00
CA ASP A 105 17.78 5.12 14.76
C ASP A 105 17.14 6.47 14.38
N GLU A 106 17.92 7.28 13.68
CA GLU A 106 17.49 8.56 13.14
C GLU A 106 16.86 8.41 11.75
N LEU A 107 16.09 9.43 11.35
CA LEU A 107 15.26 9.39 10.15
C LEU A 107 16.06 9.15 8.87
N ASN A 108 17.19 9.84 8.72
CA ASN A 108 18.10 9.68 7.59
C ASN A 108 18.73 8.28 7.48
N LYS A 109 18.75 7.51 8.58
CA LYS A 109 19.32 6.17 8.62
C LYS A 109 18.33 5.09 8.20
N VAL A 110 17.04 5.33 8.38
CA VAL A 110 15.98 4.35 8.07
C VAL A 110 15.39 4.50 6.67
N ILE A 111 15.61 5.65 6.01
CA ILE A 111 15.22 5.91 4.63
C ILE A 111 16.27 5.31 3.69
N GLN A 112 15.82 4.46 2.78
CA GLN A 112 16.64 3.81 1.76
C GLN A 112 16.05 4.09 0.37
N HIS A 113 16.89 4.09 -0.66
CA HIS A 113 16.42 4.26 -2.03
C HIS A 113 16.22 2.92 -2.73
N PHE A 114 15.05 2.69 -3.34
CA PHE A 114 14.81 1.53 -4.20
C PHE A 114 15.00 1.91 -5.68
N GLY A 115 16.25 1.78 -6.15
CA GLY A 115 16.64 2.26 -7.49
C GLY A 115 15.86 1.64 -8.65
N LYS A 116 15.43 0.38 -8.56
CA LYS A 116 14.64 -0.25 -9.63
C LYS A 116 13.25 0.39 -9.78
N GLY A 117 12.62 0.78 -8.66
CA GLY A 117 11.29 1.41 -8.66
C GLY A 117 11.31 2.93 -8.71
N GLY A 118 12.45 3.56 -8.44
CA GLY A 118 12.63 5.02 -8.49
C GLY A 118 12.04 5.78 -7.30
N PHE A 119 11.85 5.14 -6.15
CA PHE A 119 11.27 5.77 -4.95
C PHE A 119 12.04 5.40 -3.68
N ASP A 120 11.83 6.20 -2.62
CA ASP A 120 12.42 5.95 -1.32
C ASP A 120 11.50 5.05 -0.48
N VAL A 121 12.12 4.29 0.42
CA VAL A 121 11.45 3.31 1.27
C VAL A 121 11.95 3.36 2.71
N ILE A 122 11.00 3.33 3.64
CA ILE A 122 11.23 2.92 5.02
C ILE A 122 10.65 1.51 5.18
N THR A 123 11.54 0.55 5.40
CA THR A 123 11.14 -0.84 5.67
C THR A 123 10.60 -0.97 7.09
N ARG A 124 9.96 -2.09 7.42
CA ARG A 124 9.39 -2.27 8.76
C ARG A 124 10.44 -2.30 9.88
N GLY A 125 11.67 -2.74 9.59
CA GLY A 125 12.70 -3.02 10.60
C GLY A 125 12.51 -4.37 11.31
N GLN A 126 13.19 -4.56 12.45
CA GLN A 126 13.05 -5.79 13.23
C GLN A 126 11.66 -5.89 13.87
N VAL A 127 11.07 -7.09 13.92
CA VAL A 127 9.74 -7.28 14.50
C VAL A 127 9.77 -6.90 15.99
N PRO A 128 9.08 -5.83 16.41
CA PRO A 128 9.10 -5.39 17.79
C PRO A 128 8.11 -6.23 18.63
N PRO A 129 8.31 -6.32 19.96
CA PRO A 129 7.37 -7.01 20.84
C PRO A 129 6.04 -6.28 20.98
N ASN A 130 6.00 -4.97 20.68
CA ASN A 130 4.88 -4.06 20.89
C ASN A 130 4.57 -3.17 19.65
N PRO A 131 4.13 -3.76 18.52
CA PRO A 131 3.92 -3.03 17.26
C PRO A 131 2.93 -1.86 17.36
N SER A 132 1.76 -2.09 17.95
CA SER A 132 0.69 -1.09 18.01
C SER A 132 1.09 0.11 18.85
N GLU A 133 1.77 -0.14 19.97
CA GLU A 133 2.24 0.88 20.90
C GLU A 133 3.32 1.75 20.26
N LEU A 134 4.18 1.18 19.41
CA LEU A 134 5.16 1.96 18.66
C LEU A 134 4.49 2.91 17.66
N LEU A 135 3.47 2.44 16.93
CA LEU A 135 2.72 3.25 15.97
C LEU A 135 1.92 4.38 16.63
N MET A 136 1.58 4.25 17.92
CA MET A 136 0.89 5.31 18.68
C MET A 136 1.83 6.41 19.20
N ARG A 137 3.16 6.26 19.08
CA ARG A 137 4.11 7.26 19.60
C ARG A 137 4.12 8.52 18.75
N ASP A 138 4.48 9.64 19.37
CA ASP A 138 4.63 10.94 18.68
C ASP A 138 5.63 10.87 17.51
N ARG A 139 6.65 10.00 17.56
CA ARG A 139 7.59 9.79 16.45
C ARG A 139 6.90 9.36 15.16
N MET A 140 5.80 8.59 15.22
CA MET A 140 5.05 8.23 14.01
C MET A 140 4.42 9.47 13.37
N ARG A 141 3.80 10.34 14.20
CA ARG A 141 3.24 11.61 13.73
C ARG A 141 4.33 12.51 13.13
N GLN A 142 5.45 12.68 13.84
CA GLN A 142 6.60 13.48 13.37
C GLN A 142 7.17 12.97 12.04
N LEU A 143 7.26 11.66 11.86
CA LEU A 143 7.68 11.05 10.61
C LEU A 143 6.74 11.41 9.46
N LEU A 144 5.43 11.28 9.68
CA LEU A 144 4.42 11.55 8.66
C LEU A 144 4.34 13.04 8.30
N GLU A 145 4.42 13.94 9.29
CA GLU A 145 4.49 15.39 9.08
C GLU A 145 5.75 15.76 8.27
N TRP A 146 6.92 15.25 8.68
CA TRP A 146 8.15 15.45 7.92
C TRP A 146 8.05 14.91 6.49
N ALA A 147 7.51 13.70 6.32
CA ALA A 147 7.38 13.07 5.01
C ALA A 147 6.44 13.84 4.08
N ASN A 148 5.36 14.41 4.63
CA ASN A 148 4.43 15.25 3.88
C ASN A 148 5.13 16.46 3.23
N ASP A 149 6.09 17.06 3.94
CA ASP A 149 6.77 18.26 3.45
C ASP A 149 7.91 17.97 2.45
N HIS A 150 8.42 16.74 2.42
CA HIS A 150 9.63 16.38 1.65
C HIS A 150 9.34 15.57 0.38
N TYR A 151 8.21 14.85 0.35
CA TYR A 151 7.76 14.02 -0.77
C TYR A 151 6.51 14.58 -1.41
N ASP A 152 6.27 14.24 -2.67
CA ASP A 152 5.04 14.61 -3.37
C ASP A 152 3.90 13.64 -3.01
N LEU A 153 4.24 12.40 -2.65
CA LEU A 153 3.31 11.39 -2.15
C LEU A 153 3.98 10.47 -1.12
N VAL A 154 3.28 10.22 -0.02
CA VAL A 154 3.67 9.22 0.98
C VAL A 154 2.68 8.07 0.98
N ILE A 155 3.15 6.85 0.70
CA ILE A 155 2.32 5.63 0.72
C ILE A 155 2.65 4.82 1.97
N VAL A 156 1.65 4.56 2.80
CA VAL A 156 1.80 3.77 4.04
C VAL A 156 1.07 2.43 3.89
N ASP A 157 1.83 1.33 3.73
CA ASP A 157 1.30 -0.04 3.69
C ASP A 157 1.09 -0.53 5.13
N THR A 158 -0.16 -0.84 5.48
CA THR A 158 -0.53 -1.23 6.86
C THR A 158 -0.99 -2.68 6.92
N PRO A 159 -0.98 -3.33 8.11
CA PRO A 159 -1.53 -4.68 8.22
C PRO A 159 -3.06 -4.68 8.01
N PRO A 160 -3.69 -5.85 7.78
CA PRO A 160 -5.12 -5.92 7.49
C PRO A 160 -6.00 -5.47 8.66
N MET A 161 -7.03 -4.67 8.35
CA MET A 161 -7.91 -4.02 9.35
C MET A 161 -8.68 -5.01 10.23
N LEU A 162 -9.06 -6.19 9.72
CA LEU A 162 -9.75 -7.19 10.54
C LEU A 162 -8.79 -8.05 11.38
N ALA A 163 -7.49 -7.99 11.12
CA ALA A 163 -6.50 -8.76 11.85
C ALA A 163 -6.02 -8.03 13.12
N VAL A 164 -5.73 -6.73 13.01
CA VAL A 164 -5.20 -5.88 14.09
C VAL A 164 -5.64 -4.43 13.91
N SER A 165 -5.53 -3.61 14.96
CA SER A 165 -5.96 -2.21 14.97
C SER A 165 -4.95 -1.21 14.38
N ASP A 166 -3.76 -1.67 13.99
CA ASP A 166 -2.64 -0.82 13.58
C ASP A 166 -3.03 0.15 12.43
N ALA A 167 -3.82 -0.30 11.45
CA ALA A 167 -4.30 0.56 10.36
C ALA A 167 -5.23 1.69 10.85
N ALA A 168 -6.06 1.45 11.87
CA ALA A 168 -6.89 2.50 12.48
C ALA A 168 -6.05 3.52 13.27
N VAL A 169 -4.91 3.10 13.82
CA VAL A 169 -3.97 4.01 14.51
C VAL A 169 -3.28 4.92 13.52
N VAL A 170 -2.68 4.34 12.48
CA VAL A 170 -1.97 5.07 11.41
C VAL A 170 -2.94 5.96 10.63
N GLY A 171 -4.14 5.46 10.36
CA GLY A 171 -5.16 6.13 9.55
C GLY A 171 -5.63 7.48 10.11
N ARG A 172 -5.38 7.80 11.38
CA ARG A 172 -5.73 9.11 11.96
C ARG A 172 -4.81 10.24 11.51
N SER A 173 -3.65 9.91 10.94
CA SER A 173 -2.64 10.88 10.51
C SER A 173 -2.48 10.93 8.98
N VAL A 174 -3.39 10.32 8.23
CA VAL A 174 -3.35 10.28 6.75
C VAL A 174 -4.55 11.01 6.15
N GLY A 175 -4.33 11.69 5.03
CA GLY A 175 -5.36 12.46 4.34
C GLY A 175 -6.27 11.57 3.49
N THR A 176 -5.75 10.44 3.01
CA THR A 176 -6.50 9.48 2.18
C THR A 176 -6.26 8.05 2.65
N SER A 177 -7.33 7.25 2.71
CA SER A 177 -7.23 5.80 2.93
C SER A 177 -7.97 5.00 1.86
N LEU A 178 -7.34 3.91 1.42
CA LEU A 178 -7.93 2.93 0.49
C LEU A 178 -7.87 1.51 1.09
N LEU A 179 -8.94 0.74 0.87
CA LEU A 179 -9.06 -0.64 1.33
C LEU A 179 -8.94 -1.62 0.17
N VAL A 180 -7.99 -2.54 0.23
CA VAL A 180 -7.82 -3.60 -0.77
C VAL A 180 -8.61 -4.84 -0.37
N ALA A 181 -9.46 -5.30 -1.27
CA ALA A 181 -10.22 -6.54 -1.16
C ALA A 181 -9.83 -7.48 -2.30
N ARG A 182 -9.69 -8.78 -2.02
CA ARG A 182 -9.31 -9.78 -3.03
C ARG A 182 -10.53 -10.49 -3.59
N PHE A 183 -10.61 -10.49 -4.92
CA PHE A 183 -11.65 -11.18 -5.67
C PHE A 183 -11.71 -12.67 -5.31
N GLY A 184 -12.93 -13.15 -5.02
CA GLY A 184 -13.20 -14.53 -4.65
C GLY A 184 -12.68 -14.97 -3.27
N LEU A 185 -12.02 -14.08 -2.51
CA LEU A 185 -11.53 -14.35 -1.16
C LEU A 185 -12.27 -13.51 -0.12
N ASN A 186 -12.39 -12.19 -0.33
CA ASN A 186 -13.10 -11.32 0.58
C ASN A 186 -14.60 -11.29 0.30
N THR A 187 -15.40 -11.32 1.36
CA THR A 187 -16.84 -11.10 1.28
C THR A 187 -17.17 -9.60 1.38
N ALA A 188 -18.31 -9.19 0.81
CA ALA A 188 -18.79 -7.81 0.96
C ALA A 188 -18.94 -7.41 2.44
N LYS A 189 -19.36 -8.35 3.31
CA LYS A 189 -19.49 -8.12 4.75
C LYS A 189 -18.16 -7.79 5.42
N GLU A 190 -17.08 -8.49 5.08
CA GLU A 190 -15.74 -8.20 5.61
C GLU A 190 -15.23 -6.84 5.17
N VAL A 191 -15.49 -6.46 3.90
CA VAL A 191 -15.14 -5.14 3.37
C VAL A 191 -15.91 -4.06 4.12
N SER A 192 -17.23 -4.15 4.21
CA SER A 192 -18.06 -3.18 4.94
C SER A 192 -17.68 -3.07 6.41
N LEU A 193 -17.40 -4.20 7.09
CA LEU A 193 -16.96 -4.20 8.48
C LEU A 193 -15.59 -3.51 8.65
N SER A 194 -14.68 -3.69 7.69
CA SER A 194 -13.37 -3.03 7.71
C SER A 194 -13.51 -1.51 7.56
N MET A 195 -14.35 -1.07 6.61
CA MET A 195 -14.66 0.35 6.40
C MET A 195 -15.31 0.96 7.65
N GLN A 196 -16.30 0.28 8.23
CA GLN A 196 -16.96 0.72 9.46
C GLN A 196 -15.98 0.88 10.62
N ARG A 197 -15.01 -0.04 10.80
CA ARG A 197 -14.00 0.08 11.86
C ARG A 197 -13.05 1.26 11.65
N LEU A 198 -12.69 1.56 10.42
CA LEU A 198 -11.87 2.73 10.07
C LEU A 198 -12.65 4.02 10.35
N GLU A 199 -13.91 4.10 9.91
CA GLU A 199 -14.80 5.24 10.18
C GLU A 199 -14.99 5.48 11.68
N GLN A 200 -15.23 4.42 12.47
CA GLN A 200 -15.34 4.50 13.93
C GLN A 200 -14.07 5.01 14.61
N ALA A 201 -12.90 4.80 13.99
CA ALA A 201 -11.63 5.33 14.46
C ALA A 201 -11.32 6.75 13.96
N GLY A 202 -12.26 7.38 13.22
CA GLY A 202 -12.10 8.71 12.64
C GLY A 202 -11.21 8.73 11.40
N VAL A 203 -11.06 7.60 10.70
CA VAL A 203 -10.21 7.50 9.50
C VAL A 203 -11.03 7.77 8.24
N ASN A 204 -10.52 8.64 7.37
CA ASN A 204 -11.16 8.99 6.10
C ASN A 204 -10.88 7.93 5.02
N ILE A 205 -11.84 7.02 4.81
CA ILE A 205 -11.76 6.01 3.77
C ILE A 205 -12.48 6.47 2.49
N LYS A 206 -11.72 6.69 1.42
CA LYS A 206 -12.26 7.18 0.14
C LYS A 206 -12.88 6.07 -0.70
N GLY A 207 -12.52 4.82 -0.46
CA GLY A 207 -13.08 3.69 -1.20
C GLY A 207 -12.28 2.40 -1.06
N ALA A 208 -12.59 1.46 -1.95
CA ALA A 208 -11.97 0.15 -1.99
C ALA A 208 -11.43 -0.21 -3.39
N ILE A 209 -10.41 -1.06 -3.41
CA ILE A 209 -9.77 -1.60 -4.60
C ILE A 209 -10.06 -3.10 -4.65
N LEU A 210 -10.66 -3.57 -5.74
CA LEU A 210 -10.86 -4.99 -5.98
C LEU A 210 -9.64 -5.58 -6.72
N ASN A 211 -8.81 -6.33 -5.99
CA ASN A 211 -7.58 -6.92 -6.49
C ASN A 211 -7.74 -8.40 -6.86
N GLY A 212 -6.88 -8.90 -7.76
CA GLY A 212 -6.83 -10.32 -8.13
C GLY A 212 -8.02 -10.79 -8.96
N VAL A 213 -8.66 -9.88 -9.71
CA VAL A 213 -9.78 -10.21 -10.60
C VAL A 213 -9.28 -11.12 -11.72
N ILE A 214 -9.89 -12.30 -11.85
CA ILE A 214 -9.60 -13.26 -12.92
C ILE A 214 -10.80 -13.27 -13.86
N LYS A 215 -10.59 -13.00 -15.15
CA LYS A 215 -11.63 -13.15 -16.18
C LYS A 215 -12.01 -14.64 -16.27
N ARG A 216 -13.23 -15.00 -15.85
CA ARG A 216 -13.81 -16.33 -16.10
C ARG A 216 -15.00 -16.21 -17.04
N ALA A 217 -15.21 -17.22 -17.90
CA ALA A 217 -16.35 -17.28 -18.82
C ALA A 217 -17.71 -17.16 -18.10
N SER A 218 -17.84 -17.63 -16.86
CA SER A 218 -19.04 -17.47 -16.03
C SER A 218 -19.19 -16.09 -15.39
N THR A 219 -18.10 -15.33 -15.23
CA THR A 219 -18.14 -13.93 -14.77
C THR A 219 -18.61 -12.99 -15.88
N ALA A 220 -18.40 -13.36 -17.15
CA ALA A 220 -18.89 -12.62 -18.32
C ALA A 220 -20.44 -12.66 -18.45
N TYR A 221 -21.10 -13.70 -17.93
CA TYR A 221 -22.56 -13.84 -17.97
C TYR A 221 -23.29 -13.28 -16.74
N SER A 222 -22.60 -13.06 -15.61
CA SER A 222 -23.27 -12.77 -14.32
C SER A 222 -23.20 -11.31 -13.86
N TYR A 223 -22.44 -10.44 -14.51
CA TYR A 223 -22.32 -9.04 -14.10
C TYR A 223 -22.21 -8.13 -15.32
N GLY A 224 -23.32 -7.47 -15.68
CA GLY A 224 -23.46 -6.57 -16.83
C GLY A 224 -22.77 -5.21 -16.65
N TYR A 225 -21.51 -5.21 -16.23
CA TYR A 225 -20.63 -4.03 -16.31
C TYR A 225 -19.36 -4.43 -17.04
N ASN A 226 -19.32 -4.11 -18.34
CA ASN A 226 -18.19 -4.36 -19.22
C ASN A 226 -16.93 -3.65 -18.71
N TYR A 227 -16.04 -4.42 -18.07
CA TYR A 227 -14.66 -3.99 -17.84
C TYR A 227 -13.89 -4.17 -19.17
N TYR A 228 -14.00 -3.18 -20.06
CA TYR A 228 -13.24 -3.13 -21.31
C TYR A 228 -11.76 -2.88 -21.00
N GLY A 229 -11.00 -3.95 -20.77
CA GLY A 229 -9.55 -3.89 -20.88
C GLY A 229 -9.17 -3.77 -22.35
N TYR A 230 -8.82 -2.57 -22.81
CA TYR A 230 -8.21 -2.35 -24.10
C TYR A 230 -6.78 -2.90 -24.06
N SER A 231 -6.55 -4.06 -24.69
CA SER A 231 -5.19 -4.52 -24.98
C SER A 231 -4.69 -3.79 -26.22
N TYR A 232 -3.75 -2.86 -26.05
CA TYR A 232 -2.94 -2.40 -27.17
C TYR A 232 -2.01 -3.55 -27.54
N SER A 233 -2.36 -4.28 -28.60
CA SER A 233 -1.39 -5.11 -29.30
C SER A 233 -0.71 -4.21 -30.30
N GLU A 234 0.56 -3.92 -30.09
CA GLU A 234 1.42 -3.42 -31.16
C GLU A 234 1.43 -4.50 -32.23
N LYS A 235 0.81 -4.20 -33.37
CA LYS A 235 1.01 -4.98 -34.58
C LYS A 235 2.34 -4.51 -35.18
N GLU A 236 3.30 -5.43 -35.25
CA GLU A 236 4.35 -5.40 -36.27
C GLU A 236 3.75 -5.42 -37.68
#